data_AF-A0A6L5QCV0-F1
#
_entry.id   AF-A0A6L5QCV0-F1
#
_cell.length_a   1.000
_cell.length_b   1.000
_cell.length_c   1.000
_cell.angle_alpha   90.00
_cell.angle_beta   90.00
_cell.angle_gamma   90.00
#
_symmetry.space_group_name_H-M   'P 1'
#
loop_
_entity.id
_entity.type
_entity.pdbx_description
1 polymer ?
#
loop_
_entity_poly.entity_id
_entity_poly.type
_entity_poly.pdbx_seq_one_letter_code
_entity_poly.pdbx_strand_id
1 'polypeptide(L)'
;MFSISFPPIESEVIKFAHKWTEKLVAKDYKAAHEMLRYVAEHPGPSWAHGPNELRGWISNYGSDIPIDDEPNYVVTSISTAAGDRWDNYLDLKPDNEHYSDYVGRLDWWLPLNGEWSNLQASFDLAQVRSCVALF
;
A
#
# COMPACT_ATOMS: atom_id res chain seq x y z
N MET A 1 5.33 -11.06 -11.90
CA MET A 1 4.66 -9.74 -11.84
C MET A 1 3.20 -9.99 -11.53
N PHE A 2 2.69 -9.46 -10.42
CA PHE A 2 1.26 -9.56 -10.11
C PHE A 2 0.52 -8.65 -11.08
N SER A 3 -0.54 -9.14 -11.71
CA SER A 3 -1.28 -8.41 -12.73
C SER A 3 -2.74 -8.37 -12.31
N ILE A 4 -3.30 -7.17 -12.21
CA ILE A 4 -4.73 -6.97 -12.01
C ILE A 4 -5.34 -6.76 -13.39
N SER A 5 -6.47 -7.40 -13.65
CA SER A 5 -7.16 -7.32 -14.93
C SER A 5 -7.71 -5.91 -15.17
N PHE A 6 -7.90 -5.53 -16.43
CA PHE A 6 -8.71 -4.36 -16.80
C PHE A 6 -10.01 -4.84 -17.46
N PRO A 7 -11.21 -4.43 -16.99
CA PRO A 7 -11.44 -3.54 -15.84
C PRO A 7 -11.02 -4.17 -14.49
N PRO A 8 -10.63 -3.37 -13.49
CA PRO A 8 -10.19 -3.88 -12.19
C PRO A 8 -11.31 -4.66 -11.49
N ILE A 9 -10.97 -5.83 -10.95
CA ILE A 9 -11.84 -6.63 -10.11
C ILE A 9 -11.39 -6.46 -8.66
N GLU A 10 -12.33 -6.09 -7.79
CA GLU A 10 -12.09 -5.86 -6.36
C GLU A 10 -11.29 -6.98 -5.69
N SER A 11 -11.63 -8.24 -5.95
CA SER A 11 -10.95 -9.39 -5.35
C SER A 11 -9.47 -9.50 -5.78
N GLU A 12 -9.10 -9.03 -6.97
CA GLU A 12 -7.71 -9.00 -7.43
C GLU A 12 -6.91 -7.88 -6.78
N VAL A 13 -7.54 -6.71 -6.61
CA VAL A 13 -6.98 -5.55 -5.90
C VAL A 13 -6.71 -5.89 -4.43
N ILE A 14 -7.71 -6.47 -3.75
CA ILE A 14 -7.59 -6.93 -2.37
C ILE A 14 -6.49 -8.01 -2.25
N LYS A 15 -6.44 -8.95 -3.18
CA LYS A 15 -5.40 -10.00 -3.20
C LYS A 15 -4.00 -9.43 -3.42
N PHE A 16 -3.85 -8.37 -4.20
CA PHE A 16 -2.59 -7.63 -4.31
C PHE A 16 -2.19 -7.05 -2.96
N ALA A 17 -3.10 -6.32 -2.30
CA ALA A 17 -2.82 -5.63 -1.05
C ALA A 17 -2.46 -6.59 0.10
N HIS A 18 -3.13 -7.75 0.16
CA HIS A 18 -2.73 -8.83 1.06
C HIS A 18 -1.30 -9.30 0.79
N LYS A 19 -0.96 -9.61 -0.47
CA LYS A 19 0.40 -10.07 -0.82
C LYS A 19 1.46 -9.02 -0.53
N TRP A 20 1.15 -7.76 -0.77
CA TRP A 20 2.03 -6.64 -0.46
C TRP A 20 2.26 -6.55 1.05
N THR A 21 1.19 -6.68 1.85
CA THR A 21 1.28 -6.74 3.32
C THR A 21 2.17 -7.89 3.78
N GLU A 22 2.05 -9.09 3.21
CA GLU A 22 2.91 -10.23 3.54
C GLU A 22 4.40 -9.98 3.26
N LYS A 23 4.73 -9.14 2.27
CA LYS A 23 6.12 -8.69 2.05
C LYS A 23 6.61 -7.79 3.17
N LEU A 24 5.76 -6.89 3.67
CA LEU A 24 6.08 -6.04 4.81
C LEU A 24 6.27 -6.85 6.10
N VAL A 25 5.40 -7.83 6.34
CA VAL A 25 5.50 -8.76 7.49
C VAL A 25 6.84 -9.51 7.46
N ALA A 26 7.25 -9.98 6.29
CA ALA A 26 8.54 -10.64 6.08
C ALA A 26 9.75 -9.67 6.12
N LYS A 27 9.53 -8.36 6.32
CA LYS A 27 10.53 -7.28 6.22
C LYS A 27 11.24 -7.23 4.86
N ASP A 28 10.61 -7.77 3.82
CA ASP A 28 11.07 -7.74 2.44
C ASP A 28 10.57 -6.47 1.74
N TYR A 29 11.04 -5.32 2.23
CA TYR A 29 10.66 -4.00 1.71
C TYR A 29 11.08 -3.81 0.25
N LYS A 30 12.11 -4.53 -0.19
CA LYS A 30 12.51 -4.55 -1.59
C LYS A 30 11.43 -5.17 -2.46
N ALA A 31 10.97 -6.39 -2.13
CA ALA A 31 9.89 -7.01 -2.90
C ALA A 31 8.56 -6.24 -2.76
N ALA A 32 8.28 -5.66 -1.59
CA ALA A 32 7.10 -4.82 -1.40
C ALA A 32 7.12 -3.59 -2.33
N HIS A 33 8.28 -2.92 -2.43
CA HIS A 33 8.47 -1.77 -3.32
C HIS A 33 8.42 -2.17 -4.80
N GLU A 34 9.05 -3.29 -5.19
CA GLU A 34 9.02 -3.82 -6.56
C GLU A 34 7.62 -4.25 -7.04
N MET A 35 6.69 -4.52 -6.11
CA MET A 35 5.30 -4.80 -6.44
C MET A 35 4.53 -3.54 -6.87
N LEU A 36 4.97 -2.39 -6.42
CA LEU A 36 4.37 -1.10 -6.76
C LEU A 36 5.00 -0.57 -8.05
N ARG A 37 4.21 0.12 -8.88
CA ARG A 37 4.71 0.63 -10.15
C ARG A 37 5.10 2.08 -10.02
N TYR A 38 6.35 2.41 -10.30
CA TYR A 38 6.71 3.81 -10.47
C TYR A 38 6.00 4.41 -11.69
N VAL A 39 5.19 5.44 -11.49
CA VAL A 39 4.59 6.25 -12.55
C VAL A 39 5.32 7.59 -12.58
N ALA A 40 6.24 7.74 -13.52
CA ALA A 40 7.13 8.92 -13.60
C ALA A 40 6.39 10.24 -13.81
N GLU A 41 5.19 10.18 -14.36
CA GLU A 41 4.32 11.33 -14.62
C GLU A 41 3.54 11.75 -13.37
N HIS A 42 3.44 10.86 -12.37
CA HIS A 42 2.65 11.03 -11.15
C HIS A 42 3.40 10.53 -9.90
N PRO A 43 4.62 11.00 -9.59
CA PRO A 43 5.15 10.81 -8.26
C PRO A 43 4.35 11.72 -7.35
N GLY A 44 3.19 11.24 -6.87
CA GLY A 44 2.50 11.90 -5.78
C GLY A 44 3.54 12.18 -4.68
N PRO A 45 3.45 13.32 -3.97
CA PRO A 45 4.40 13.67 -2.90
C PRO A 45 4.49 12.62 -1.78
N SER A 46 3.56 11.65 -1.78
CA SER A 46 3.42 10.55 -0.82
C SER A 46 3.83 9.18 -1.40
N TRP A 47 4.67 9.14 -2.46
CA TRP A 47 5.22 7.89 -3.01
C TRP A 47 6.60 7.55 -2.43
N ALA A 48 6.79 6.31 -1.95
CA ALA A 48 8.09 5.88 -1.46
C ALA A 48 9.05 5.67 -2.65
N HIS A 49 10.10 6.47 -2.78
CA HIS A 49 11.07 6.39 -3.86
C HIS A 49 12.01 5.18 -3.76
N GLY A 50 11.99 4.46 -2.63
CA GLY A 50 12.70 3.21 -2.50
C GLY A 50 12.34 2.40 -1.26
N PRO A 51 12.90 1.17 -1.13
CA PRO A 51 12.62 0.26 -0.02
C PRO A 51 12.93 0.84 1.37
N ASN A 52 13.99 1.66 1.48
CA ASN A 52 14.40 2.27 2.74
C ASN A 52 13.42 3.35 3.20
N GLU A 53 12.85 4.10 2.26
CA GLU A 53 11.86 5.13 2.55
C GLU A 53 10.54 4.48 2.97
N LEU A 54 10.09 3.45 2.25
CA LEU A 54 8.92 2.65 2.64
C LEU A 54 9.07 2.07 4.06
N ARG A 55 10.24 1.51 4.38
CA ARG A 55 10.55 1.05 5.74
C ARG A 55 10.51 2.20 6.74
N GLY A 56 11.07 3.35 6.40
CA GLY A 56 11.14 4.53 7.26
C GLY A 56 9.76 5.04 7.65
N TRP A 57 8.84 5.15 6.69
CA TRP A 57 7.47 5.60 6.94
C TRP A 57 6.72 4.70 7.91
N ILE A 58 6.90 3.38 7.79
CA ILE A 58 6.30 2.41 8.71
C ILE A 58 6.97 2.50 10.09
N SER A 59 8.30 2.49 10.13
CA SER A 59 9.06 2.43 11.40
C SER A 59 8.83 3.68 12.25
N ASN A 60 8.67 4.83 11.60
CA ASN A 60 8.44 6.13 12.24
C ASN A 60 6.96 6.53 12.23
N TYR A 61 6.05 5.57 12.13
CA TYR A 61 4.63 5.87 12.14
C TYR A 61 4.25 6.76 13.33
N GLY A 62 3.59 7.90 13.07
CA GLY A 62 3.22 8.88 14.09
C GLY A 62 4.32 9.90 14.44
N SER A 63 5.47 9.89 13.75
CA SER A 63 6.56 10.83 13.97
C SER A 63 7.30 11.18 12.67
N ASP A 64 7.57 12.49 12.48
CA ASP A 64 8.42 12.97 11.38
C ASP A 64 9.93 12.79 11.68
N ILE A 65 10.28 12.45 12.93
CA ILE A 65 11.64 12.25 13.41
C ILE A 65 11.82 10.77 13.74
N PRO A 66 12.98 10.15 13.41
CA PRO A 66 13.28 8.80 13.83
C PRO A 66 13.10 8.63 15.35
N ILE A 67 12.33 7.62 15.75
CA ILE A 67 12.12 7.28 17.16
C ILE A 67 13.24 6.30 17.54
N ASP A 68 14.29 6.79 18.19
CA ASP A 68 15.46 5.98 18.56
C ASP A 68 15.24 5.15 19.85
N ASP A 69 14.25 5.51 20.67
CA ASP A 69 14.06 4.96 22.04
C ASP A 69 12.95 3.92 22.18
N GLU A 70 12.14 3.69 21.14
CA GLU A 70 11.06 2.69 21.14
C GLU A 70 11.32 1.59 20.11
N PRO A 71 10.82 0.36 20.32
CA PRO A 71 10.86 -0.64 19.28
C PRO A 71 10.09 -0.12 18.06
N ASN A 72 10.79 0.00 16.93
CA ASN A 72 10.19 0.41 15.66
C ASN A 72 8.88 -0.35 15.38
N TYR A 73 7.88 0.35 14.88
CA TYR A 73 6.66 -0.27 14.40
C TYR A 73 6.98 -1.30 13.30
N VAL A 74 6.37 -2.48 13.42
CA VAL A 74 6.46 -3.55 12.43
C VAL A 74 5.08 -3.99 12.00
N VAL A 75 4.91 -4.21 10.69
CA VAL A 75 3.67 -4.75 10.14
C VAL A 75 3.46 -6.17 10.63
N THR A 76 2.24 -6.44 11.09
CA THR A 76 1.80 -7.77 11.54
C THR A 76 0.98 -8.46 10.45
N SER A 77 0.88 -9.79 10.46
CA SER A 77 -0.04 -10.45 9.51
C SER A 77 -1.48 -10.06 9.83
N ILE A 78 -2.24 -9.77 8.78
CA ILE A 78 -3.69 -9.48 8.86
C ILE A 78 -4.45 -10.64 9.52
N SER A 79 -3.98 -11.87 9.33
CA SER A 79 -4.64 -13.07 9.88
C SER A 79 -4.45 -13.25 11.39
N THR A 80 -3.48 -12.56 11.99
CA THR A 80 -3.11 -12.71 13.40
C THR A 80 -3.28 -11.42 14.21
N ALA A 81 -3.67 -10.31 13.57
CA ALA A 81 -3.85 -9.04 14.24
C ALA A 81 -5.07 -9.05 15.16
N ALA A 82 -4.89 -8.59 16.39
CA ALA A 82 -5.95 -8.40 17.37
C ALA A 82 -6.62 -7.02 17.23
N GLY A 83 -7.75 -6.83 17.91
CA GLY A 83 -8.50 -5.58 17.93
C GLY A 83 -9.45 -5.38 16.76
N ASP A 84 -10.10 -4.22 16.73
CA ASP A 84 -11.07 -3.88 15.70
C ASP A 84 -10.37 -3.46 14.41
N ARG A 85 -10.85 -3.99 13.29
CA ARG A 85 -10.36 -3.66 11.95
C ARG A 85 -11.20 -2.53 11.37
N TRP A 86 -10.52 -1.53 10.78
CA TRP A 86 -11.18 -0.57 9.89
C TRP A 86 -11.49 -1.21 8.53
N ASP A 87 -12.66 -0.92 7.98
CA ASP A 87 -13.04 -1.37 6.65
C ASP A 87 -12.09 -0.78 5.60
N ASN A 88 -11.55 -1.64 4.74
CA ASN A 88 -10.77 -1.16 3.60
C ASN A 88 -11.70 -0.46 2.63
N TYR A 89 -11.22 0.65 2.06
CA TYR A 89 -11.99 1.46 1.13
C TYR A 89 -11.42 1.27 -0.27
N LEU A 90 -12.28 0.83 -1.19
CA LEU A 90 -11.95 0.69 -2.60
C LEU A 90 -12.99 1.47 -3.41
N ASP A 91 -12.53 2.47 -4.15
CA ASP A 91 -13.37 3.21 -5.10
C ASP A 91 -12.85 2.96 -6.52
N LEU A 92 -13.58 2.19 -7.31
CA LEU A 92 -13.26 1.92 -8.72
C LEU A 92 -14.01 2.90 -9.63
N LYS A 93 -13.75 4.19 -9.41
CA LYS A 93 -14.29 5.27 -10.23
C LYS A 93 -13.16 5.93 -11.01
N PRO A 94 -13.08 5.70 -12.33
CA PRO A 94 -12.24 6.50 -13.19
C PRO A 94 -12.70 7.96 -13.12
N ASP A 95 -11.75 8.86 -12.94
CA ASP A 95 -11.92 10.28 -13.14
C ASP A 95 -10.70 10.81 -13.88
N ASN A 96 -10.91 11.86 -14.68
CA ASN A 96 -9.83 12.49 -15.45
C ASN A 96 -9.21 13.67 -14.67
N GLU A 97 -9.57 13.85 -13.40
CA GLU A 97 -9.09 14.94 -12.56
C GLU A 97 -7.75 14.58 -11.90
N HIS A 98 -7.54 13.31 -11.56
CA HIS A 98 -6.27 12.79 -11.08
C HIS A 98 -5.26 12.67 -12.23
N TYR A 99 -5.54 11.78 -13.19
CA TYR A 99 -4.74 11.56 -14.39
C TYR A 99 -5.47 10.67 -15.40
N SER A 100 -5.05 10.69 -16.66
CA SER A 100 -5.81 10.11 -17.78
C SER A 100 -6.03 8.59 -17.74
N ASP A 101 -5.17 7.88 -17.01
CA ASP A 101 -5.23 6.43 -16.82
C ASP A 101 -5.71 6.03 -15.41
N TYR A 102 -6.23 6.98 -14.61
CA TYR A 102 -6.79 6.69 -13.29
C TYR A 102 -8.04 5.83 -13.40
N VAL A 103 -8.09 4.76 -12.60
CA VAL A 103 -9.24 3.84 -12.57
C VAL A 103 -9.84 3.68 -11.18
N GLY A 104 -9.20 4.24 -10.14
CA GLY A 104 -9.68 4.17 -8.78
C GLY A 104 -8.60 4.26 -7.73
N ARG A 105 -9.00 4.08 -6.47
CA ARG A 105 -8.11 4.15 -5.30
C ARG A 105 -8.40 3.03 -4.31
N LEU A 106 -7.35 2.47 -3.72
CA LEU A 106 -7.40 1.56 -2.59
C LEU A 106 -6.80 2.23 -1.35
N ASP A 107 -7.58 2.28 -0.29
CA ASP A 107 -7.17 2.67 1.05
C ASP A 107 -7.12 1.41 1.92
N TRP A 108 -5.91 1.05 2.35
CA TRP A 108 -5.60 -0.23 2.99
C TRP A 108 -5.00 -0.02 4.38
N TRP A 109 -5.74 -0.43 5.42
CA TRP A 109 -5.25 -0.33 6.79
C TRP A 109 -4.25 -1.44 7.10
N LEU A 110 -3.20 -1.09 7.85
CA LEU A 110 -2.13 -2.00 8.23
C LEU A 110 -2.17 -2.28 9.73
N PRO A 111 -2.10 -3.54 10.15
CA PRO A 111 -1.87 -3.88 11.55
C PRO A 111 -0.39 -3.70 11.90
N LEU A 112 -0.13 -3.15 13.08
CA LEU A 112 1.21 -2.91 13.62
C LEU A 112 1.35 -3.60 14.98
N ASN A 113 2.51 -4.20 15.23
CA ASN A 113 2.89 -4.71 16.55
C ASN A 113 1.85 -5.64 17.24
N GLY A 114 1.12 -6.45 16.48
CA GLY A 114 0.13 -7.39 17.01
C GLY A 114 -1.34 -6.92 16.90
N GLU A 115 -1.58 -5.65 16.59
CA GLU A 115 -2.93 -5.06 16.64
C GLU A 115 -3.25 -4.29 15.35
N TRP A 116 -4.54 -4.16 15.03
CA TRP A 116 -4.97 -3.22 14.01
C TRP A 116 -4.61 -1.80 14.41
N SER A 117 -4.12 -1.02 13.43
CA SER A 117 -3.73 0.37 13.64
C SER A 117 -4.41 1.30 12.64
N ASN A 118 -4.38 2.60 12.93
CA ASN A 118 -4.81 3.64 12.02
C ASN A 118 -3.74 4.00 10.97
N LEU A 119 -2.65 3.23 10.83
CA LEU A 119 -1.75 3.36 9.69
C LEU A 119 -2.47 2.87 8.42
N GLN A 120 -2.55 3.75 7.43
CA GLN A 120 -3.21 3.52 6.16
C GLN A 120 -2.17 3.62 5.04
N ALA A 121 -2.16 2.63 4.14
CA ALA A 121 -1.49 2.71 2.85
C ALA A 121 -2.54 3.05 1.79
N SER A 122 -2.38 4.20 1.15
CA SER A 122 -3.23 4.62 0.03
C SER A 122 -2.50 4.33 -1.28
N PHE A 123 -3.21 3.68 -2.20
CA PHE A 123 -2.72 3.35 -3.52
C PHE A 123 -3.68 3.91 -4.55
N ASP A 124 -3.15 4.62 -5.52
CA ASP A 124 -3.90 4.92 -6.72
C ASP A 124 -3.77 3.73 -7.69
N LEU A 125 -4.84 3.47 -8.44
CA LEU A 125 -4.92 2.44 -9.45
C LEU A 125 -4.86 3.13 -10.81
N ALA A 126 -3.88 2.74 -11.64
CA ALA A 126 -3.81 3.18 -13.03
C ALA A 126 -3.95 2.02 -14.01
N GLN A 127 -4.65 2.25 -15.10
CA GLN A 127 -4.61 1.38 -16.26
C GLN A 127 -3.25 1.51 -16.96
N VAL A 128 -2.50 0.41 -17.01
CA VAL A 128 -1.30 0.36 -17.85
C VAL A 128 -1.40 -0.75 -18.87
N ARG A 129 -1.50 -0.36 -20.14
CA ARG A 129 -1.80 -1.25 -21.27
C ARG A 129 -3.14 -1.98 -21.01
N SER A 130 -3.10 -3.31 -20.88
CA SER A 130 -4.25 -4.18 -20.65
C SER A 130 -4.39 -4.63 -19.19
N CYS A 131 -3.69 -4.00 -18.26
CA CYS A 131 -3.65 -4.38 -16.84
C CYS A 131 -3.83 -3.14 -15.96
N VAL A 132 -4.03 -3.35 -14.66
CA VAL A 132 -4.03 -2.30 -13.64
C VAL A 132 -2.81 -2.44 -12.75
N ALA A 133 -2.17 -1.31 -12.43
CA ALA A 133 -1.05 -1.20 -11.51
C ALA A 133 -1.44 -0.34 -10.31
N LEU A 134 -0.87 -0.67 -9.15
CA LEU A 134 -0.97 0.13 -7.93
C LEU A 134 0.33 0.89 -7.72
N PHE A 135 0.20 2.11 -7.26
CA PHE A 135 1.29 2.94 -6.80
C PHE A 135 0.81 3.88 -5.67
#